data_AF-A0A9P0KNF1-F1
#
_entry.id   AF-A0A9P0KNF1-F1
#
_cell.length_a   1.000
_cell.length_b   1.000
_cell.length_c   1.000
_cell.angle_alpha   90.00
_cell.angle_beta   90.00
_cell.angle_gamma   90.00
#
_symmetry.space_group_name_H-M   'P 1'
#
loop_
_entity.id
_entity.type
_entity.pdbx_description
1 polymer ?
#
loop_
_entity_poly.entity_id
_entity_poly.type
_entity_poly.pdbx_seq_one_letter_code
_entity_poly.pdbx_strand_id
1 'polypeptide(L)'
;MKGKKKLRSPEKWKRSLKKQKLFKEKNKRRDVGNCRCKCGCKLSELEQIDIFERYCSLSSHAEQTIYLQGCVKKELKSRSRQRKDETSRSSTVFSYEVSNGSSIINLCQKAFLAVHGIFKSRLEKKVRTQAEPADNRGRHTNRPNRTKTESLQKVRQFISELPARESHYT
;
A
#
# COMPACT_ATOMS: atom_id res chain seq x y z
N MET A 1 -1.43 6.83 43.24
CA MET A 1 -1.24 5.37 43.02
C MET A 1 -0.26 5.15 41.87
N LYS A 2 0.90 4.53 42.10
CA LYS A 2 1.90 4.26 41.05
C LYS A 2 1.42 3.06 40.21
N GLY A 3 1.13 3.27 38.93
CA GLY A 3 0.68 2.22 38.02
C GLY A 3 1.69 1.07 37.93
N LYS A 4 1.19 -0.18 37.99
CA LYS A 4 2.01 -1.40 37.90
C LYS A 4 2.82 -1.40 36.59
N LYS A 5 4.14 -1.18 36.66
CA LYS A 5 5.04 -1.36 35.52
C LYS A 5 5.07 -2.85 35.18
N LYS A 6 4.61 -3.23 33.98
CA LYS A 6 4.75 -4.61 33.48
C LYS A 6 6.23 -4.96 33.41
N LEU A 7 6.68 -5.99 34.13
CA LEU A 7 8.03 -6.52 33.98
C LEU A 7 8.24 -7.00 32.54
N ARG A 8 9.35 -6.61 31.91
CA ARG A 8 9.75 -7.11 30.60
C ARG A 8 10.14 -8.58 30.77
N SER A 9 9.40 -9.50 30.14
CA SER A 9 9.75 -10.93 30.06
C SER A 9 10.06 -11.31 28.60
N PRO A 10 11.32 -11.15 28.14
CA PRO A 10 11.73 -11.44 26.77
C PRO A 10 11.49 -12.89 26.37
N GLU A 11 11.63 -13.82 27.31
CA GLU A 11 11.39 -15.26 27.12
C GLU A 11 9.95 -15.60 26.70
N LYS A 12 8.98 -14.73 27.06
CA LYS A 12 7.57 -14.89 26.67
C LYS A 12 7.25 -14.29 25.30
N TRP A 13 8.22 -13.67 24.63
CA TRP A 13 8.03 -13.12 23.28
C TRP A 13 8.05 -14.23 22.24
N LYS A 14 6.99 -15.02 22.19
CA LYS A 14 6.76 -15.93 21.08
C LYS A 14 6.53 -15.10 19.81
N ARG A 15 7.43 -15.20 18.83
CA ARG A 15 7.13 -14.75 17.46
C ARG A 15 5.90 -15.53 17.02
N SER A 16 4.77 -14.83 16.89
CA SER A 16 3.50 -15.45 16.56
C SER A 16 3.60 -16.15 15.19
N LEU A 17 3.55 -17.48 15.16
CA LEU A 17 3.45 -18.28 13.92
C LEU A 17 2.31 -17.79 13.01
N LYS A 18 1.26 -17.22 13.61
CA LYS A 18 0.14 -16.56 12.92
C LYS A 18 0.61 -15.36 12.08
N LYS A 19 1.56 -14.57 12.58
CA LYS A 19 2.15 -13.44 11.82
C LYS A 19 2.99 -13.92 10.62
N GLN A 20 3.66 -15.06 10.72
CA GLN A 20 4.40 -15.66 9.59
C GLN A 20 3.46 -16.20 8.51
N LYS A 21 2.41 -16.96 8.87
CA LYS A 21 1.41 -17.46 7.91
C LYS A 21 0.73 -16.31 7.14
N LEU A 22 0.36 -15.23 7.83
CA LEU A 22 -0.23 -14.03 7.23
C LEU A 22 0.69 -13.31 6.22
N PHE A 23 2.01 -13.51 6.28
CA PHE A 23 2.94 -12.88 5.33
C PHE A 23 3.01 -13.66 4.02
N LYS A 24 3.07 -14.99 4.08
CA LYS A 24 3.08 -15.86 2.88
C LYS A 24 1.77 -15.76 2.09
N GLU A 25 0.64 -15.53 2.74
CA GLU A 25 -0.67 -15.51 2.08
C GLU A 25 -0.98 -14.19 1.33
N LYS A 26 -0.19 -13.13 1.52
CA LYS A 26 -0.48 -11.79 0.98
C LYS A 26 -0.20 -11.63 -0.51
N ASN A 27 0.67 -12.46 -1.08
CA ASN A 27 1.08 -12.37 -2.49
C ASN A 27 0.64 -13.60 -3.27
N LYS A 28 -0.65 -13.94 -3.20
CA LYS A 28 -1.25 -14.92 -4.12
C LYS A 28 -2.32 -14.24 -4.96
N ARG A 29 -2.37 -14.61 -6.25
CA ARG A 29 -3.54 -14.36 -7.09
C ARG A 29 -4.75 -14.97 -6.39
N ARG A 30 -5.89 -14.29 -6.48
CA ARG A 30 -7.16 -14.80 -5.92
C ARG A 30 -8.05 -15.17 -7.07
N ASP A 31 -8.94 -16.12 -6.82
CA ASP A 31 -10.00 -16.41 -7.77
C ASP A 31 -10.86 -15.16 -7.97
N VAL A 32 -11.06 -14.79 -9.24
CA VAL A 32 -11.96 -13.70 -9.65
C VAL A 32 -13.39 -14.04 -9.27
N GLY A 33 -13.72 -15.34 -9.23
CA GLY A 33 -15.01 -15.88 -8.84
C GLY A 33 -16.14 -15.43 -9.76
N ASN A 34 -17.37 -15.82 -9.39
CA ASN A 34 -18.55 -15.42 -10.13
C ASN A 34 -18.96 -13.99 -9.73
N CYS A 35 -18.82 -13.03 -10.62
CA CYS A 35 -19.28 -11.66 -10.42
C CYS A 35 -20.36 -11.29 -11.44
N ARG A 36 -21.26 -10.35 -11.09
CA ARG A 36 -22.36 -9.88 -11.96
C ARG A 36 -21.87 -9.41 -13.34
N CYS A 37 -20.66 -8.87 -13.41
CA CYS A 37 -20.05 -8.38 -14.65
C CYS A 37 -19.35 -9.47 -15.47
N LYS A 38 -19.44 -10.75 -15.05
CA LYS A 38 -18.81 -11.93 -15.68
C LYS A 38 -17.32 -11.72 -16.01
N CYS A 39 -16.59 -11.01 -15.14
CA CYS A 39 -15.19 -10.64 -15.37
C CYS A 39 -14.27 -11.86 -15.54
N GLY A 40 -14.58 -13.00 -14.92
CA GLY A 40 -13.81 -14.24 -15.10
C GLY A 40 -13.90 -14.82 -16.51
N CYS A 41 -14.92 -14.45 -17.31
CA CYS A 41 -15.01 -14.84 -18.72
C CYS A 41 -14.33 -13.83 -19.66
N LYS A 42 -13.99 -12.64 -19.15
CA LYS A 42 -13.35 -11.58 -19.95
C LYS A 42 -11.83 -11.70 -19.98
N LEU A 43 -11.26 -12.43 -19.02
CA LEU A 43 -9.83 -12.66 -18.90
C LEU A 43 -9.59 -14.15 -18.78
N SER A 44 -8.84 -14.71 -19.72
CA SER A 44 -8.39 -16.09 -19.64
C SER A 44 -7.46 -16.28 -18.44
N GLU A 45 -7.30 -17.53 -17.99
CA GLU A 45 -6.44 -17.81 -16.86
C GLU A 45 -4.98 -17.38 -17.11
N LEU A 46 -4.47 -17.58 -18.33
CA LEU A 46 -3.12 -17.19 -18.73
C LEU A 46 -2.93 -15.68 -18.67
N GLU A 47 -3.92 -14.91 -19.14
CA GLU A 47 -3.88 -13.44 -19.10
C GLU A 47 -3.91 -12.93 -17.66
N GLN A 48 -4.66 -13.59 -16.78
CA GLN A 48 -4.65 -13.25 -15.36
C GLN A 48 -3.31 -13.56 -14.69
N ILE A 49 -2.61 -14.63 -15.10
CA ILE A 49 -1.24 -14.93 -14.64
C ILE A 49 -0.30 -13.82 -15.11
N ASP A 50 -0.30 -13.52 -16.41
CA ASP A 50 0.59 -12.54 -17.00
C ASP A 50 0.41 -11.14 -16.38
N ILE A 51 -0.83 -10.68 -16.19
CA ILE A 51 -1.10 -9.40 -15.50
C ILE A 51 -0.55 -9.43 -14.07
N PHE A 52 -0.75 -10.53 -13.34
CA PHE A 52 -0.26 -10.66 -11.97
C PHE A 52 1.27 -10.69 -11.90
N GLU A 53 1.93 -11.40 -12.81
CA GLU A 53 3.38 -11.49 -12.90
C GLU A 53 4.00 -10.14 -13.27
N ARG A 54 3.45 -9.44 -14.27
CA ARG A 54 3.84 -8.06 -14.61
C ARG A 54 3.66 -7.09 -13.44
N TYR A 55 2.62 -7.27 -12.65
CA TYR A 55 2.43 -6.47 -11.43
C TYR A 55 3.45 -6.82 -10.35
N CYS A 56 3.76 -8.09 -10.16
CA CYS A 56 4.71 -8.57 -9.15
C CYS A 56 6.17 -8.33 -9.52
N SER A 57 6.50 -8.21 -10.81
CA SER A 57 7.84 -7.87 -11.27
C SER A 57 8.24 -6.42 -10.97
N LEU A 58 7.27 -5.54 -10.67
CA LEU A 58 7.53 -4.17 -10.24
C LEU A 58 8.26 -4.16 -8.90
N SER A 59 9.42 -3.51 -8.88
CA SER A 59 10.42 -3.61 -7.81
C SER A 59 10.00 -2.88 -6.54
N SER A 60 9.34 -1.73 -6.69
CA SER A 60 8.99 -0.86 -5.56
C SER A 60 7.48 -0.80 -5.30
N HIS A 61 7.11 -0.61 -4.02
CA HIS A 61 5.71 -0.37 -3.66
C HIS A 61 5.16 0.91 -4.33
N ALA A 62 6.02 1.87 -4.63
CA ALA A 62 5.67 3.10 -5.34
C ALA A 62 5.30 2.77 -6.79
N GLU A 63 6.17 2.09 -7.55
CA GLU A 63 5.91 1.62 -8.92
C GLU A 63 4.61 0.82 -9.01
N GLN A 64 4.41 -0.15 -8.11
CA GLN A 64 3.17 -0.92 -8.04
C GLN A 64 1.93 -0.04 -7.83
N THR A 65 2.06 1.04 -7.06
CA THR A 65 0.93 1.95 -6.81
C THR A 65 0.67 2.84 -8.03
N ILE A 66 1.73 3.33 -8.69
CA ILE A 66 1.63 4.12 -9.93
C ILE A 66 0.96 3.28 -11.02
N TYR A 67 1.39 2.03 -11.19
CA TYR A 67 0.76 1.08 -12.12
C TYR A 67 -0.74 0.92 -11.83
N LEU A 68 -1.10 0.62 -10.57
CA LEU A 68 -2.51 0.47 -10.18
C LEU A 68 -3.31 1.77 -10.36
N GLN A 69 -2.70 2.94 -10.18
CA GLN A 69 -3.32 4.23 -10.42
C GLN A 69 -3.62 4.44 -11.92
N GLY A 70 -2.72 4.01 -12.81
CA GLY A 70 -2.94 4.02 -14.26
C GLY A 70 -4.10 3.13 -14.70
N CYS A 71 -4.34 2.02 -13.99
CA CYS A 71 -5.47 1.12 -14.23
C CYS A 71 -6.81 1.63 -13.66
N VAL A 72 -6.84 2.75 -12.94
CA VAL A 72 -8.06 3.27 -12.30
C VAL A 72 -8.39 4.65 -12.85
N LYS A 73 -9.50 4.74 -13.58
CA LYS A 73 -10.03 6.04 -14.01
C LYS A 73 -11.01 6.57 -12.98
N LYS A 74 -10.87 7.85 -12.66
CA LYS A 74 -11.71 8.59 -11.72
C LYS A 74 -12.51 9.61 -12.51
N GLU A 75 -13.84 9.48 -12.48
CA GLU A 75 -14.75 10.33 -13.24
C GLU A 75 -15.77 10.99 -12.31
N LEU A 76 -16.22 12.19 -12.66
CA LEU A 76 -17.35 12.81 -11.99
C LEU A 76 -18.65 12.18 -12.50
N LYS A 77 -19.58 11.93 -11.57
CA LYS A 77 -20.86 11.32 -11.89
C LYS A 77 -21.66 12.28 -12.78
N SER A 78 -21.91 11.92 -14.03
CA SER A 78 -22.51 12.81 -15.03
C SER A 78 -23.97 13.16 -14.74
N ARG A 79 -24.75 12.24 -14.16
CA ARG A 79 -26.15 12.47 -13.75
C ARG A 79 -26.49 11.66 -12.50
N SER A 80 -27.17 12.27 -11.54
CA SER A 80 -27.75 11.57 -10.40
C SER A 80 -29.26 11.75 -10.46
N ARG A 81 -30.03 10.66 -10.54
CA ARG A 81 -31.49 10.75 -10.42
C ARG A 81 -31.77 11.03 -8.94
N GLN A 82 -32.02 12.29 -8.57
CA GLN A 82 -32.38 12.65 -7.20
C GLN A 82 -33.70 11.95 -6.86
N ARG A 83 -33.64 10.96 -5.97
CA ARG A 83 -34.82 10.43 -5.29
C ARG A 83 -35.11 11.37 -4.12
N LYS A 84 -36.39 11.60 -3.83
CA LYS A 84 -36.88 12.59 -2.85
C LYS A 84 -36.22 12.45 -1.46
N ASP A 85 -35.69 11.27 -1.12
CA ASP A 85 -35.08 10.94 0.17
C ASP A 85 -33.59 10.54 0.13
N GLU A 86 -32.89 10.65 -1.01
CA GLU A 86 -31.50 10.20 -1.12
C GLU A 86 -30.51 11.38 -1.18
N THR A 87 -29.81 11.65 -0.07
CA THR A 87 -28.56 12.43 -0.10
C THR A 87 -27.50 11.59 -0.82
N SER A 88 -27.33 11.78 -2.13
CA SER A 88 -26.36 10.96 -2.87
C SER A 88 -24.93 11.26 -2.39
N ARG A 89 -24.34 10.36 -1.60
CA ARG A 89 -23.09 10.63 -0.84
C ARG A 89 -21.80 10.65 -1.67
N SER A 90 -21.83 10.31 -2.96
CA SER A 90 -20.60 10.25 -3.77
C SER A 90 -20.82 10.85 -5.16
N SER A 91 -20.04 11.90 -5.45
CA SER A 91 -19.97 12.60 -6.73
C SER A 91 -18.99 11.95 -7.71
N THR A 92 -18.29 10.89 -7.29
CA THR A 92 -17.19 10.29 -8.06
C THR A 92 -17.47 8.82 -8.36
N VAL A 93 -17.19 8.43 -9.61
CA VAL A 93 -17.26 7.06 -10.10
C VAL A 93 -15.83 6.59 -10.41
N PHE A 94 -15.57 5.30 -10.18
CA PHE A 94 -14.28 4.67 -10.50
C PHE A 94 -14.49 3.50 -11.44
N SER A 95 -13.78 3.48 -12.56
CA SER A 95 -13.67 2.35 -13.48
C SER A 95 -12.29 1.70 -13.37
N TYR A 96 -12.24 0.40 -13.64
CA TYR A 96 -11.03 -0.43 -13.51
C TYR A 96 -10.72 -1.06 -14.85
N GLU A 97 -9.58 -0.68 -15.40
CA GLU A 97 -9.14 -1.07 -16.73
C GLU A 97 -7.79 -1.78 -16.64
N VAL A 98 -7.68 -2.91 -17.33
CA VAL A 98 -6.43 -3.64 -17.46
C VAL A 98 -6.13 -3.88 -18.93
N SER A 99 -4.86 -3.71 -19.29
CA SER A 99 -4.37 -4.01 -20.64
C SER A 99 -3.87 -5.44 -20.70
N ASN A 100 -4.45 -6.18 -21.65
CA ASN A 100 -4.06 -7.54 -21.99
C ASN A 100 -3.13 -7.58 -23.22
N GLY A 101 -2.39 -6.50 -23.48
CA GLY A 101 -1.50 -6.36 -24.64
C GLY A 101 -2.24 -6.00 -25.93
N SER A 102 -3.38 -6.64 -26.23
CA SER A 102 -4.16 -6.38 -27.45
C SER A 102 -5.32 -5.42 -27.25
N SER A 103 -5.91 -5.38 -26.06
CA SER A 103 -7.08 -4.53 -25.77
C SER A 103 -7.17 -4.14 -24.30
N ILE A 104 -7.97 -3.10 -24.02
CA ILE A 104 -8.28 -2.63 -22.68
C ILE A 104 -9.59 -3.28 -22.21
N ILE A 105 -9.52 -3.98 -21.09
CA ILE A 105 -10.65 -4.75 -20.55
C ILE A 105 -11.16 -4.08 -19.28
N ASN A 106 -12.47 -3.80 -19.26
CA ASN A 106 -13.16 -3.25 -18.11
C ASN A 106 -13.57 -4.33 -17.11
N LEU A 107 -13.07 -4.19 -15.87
CA LEU A 107 -13.32 -5.07 -14.74
C LEU A 107 -14.18 -4.41 -13.67
N CYS A 108 -14.88 -5.24 -12.88
CA CYS A 108 -15.44 -4.78 -11.62
C CYS A 108 -14.34 -4.69 -10.56
N GLN A 109 -14.59 -3.91 -9.50
CA GLN A 109 -13.65 -3.76 -8.38
C GLN A 109 -13.19 -5.11 -7.80
N LYS A 110 -14.10 -6.08 -7.63
CA LYS A 110 -13.76 -7.39 -7.04
C LYS A 110 -12.76 -8.16 -7.91
N ALA A 111 -13.03 -8.22 -9.22
CA ALA A 111 -12.15 -8.86 -10.17
C ALA A 111 -10.78 -8.18 -10.22
N PHE A 112 -10.76 -6.84 -10.27
CA PHE A 112 -9.51 -6.07 -10.23
C PHE A 112 -8.65 -6.37 -9.00
N LEU A 113 -9.27 -6.45 -7.82
CA LEU A 113 -8.58 -6.83 -6.57
C LEU A 113 -8.05 -8.27 -6.61
N ALA A 114 -8.77 -9.18 -7.26
CA ALA A 114 -8.42 -10.60 -7.34
C ALA A 114 -7.24 -10.85 -8.30
N VAL A 115 -7.30 -10.28 -9.50
CA VAL A 115 -6.25 -10.37 -10.54
C VAL A 115 -4.91 -9.87 -10.00
N HIS A 116 -4.90 -8.72 -9.30
CA HIS A 116 -3.66 -8.16 -8.73
C HIS A 116 -3.32 -8.68 -7.33
N GLY A 117 -4.13 -9.56 -6.74
CA GLY A 117 -3.90 -10.08 -5.38
C GLY A 117 -3.96 -9.02 -4.27
N ILE A 118 -4.56 -7.85 -4.51
CA ILE A 118 -4.56 -6.70 -3.57
C ILE A 118 -5.81 -6.67 -2.68
N PHE A 119 -5.70 -6.01 -1.53
CA PHE A 119 -6.82 -5.77 -0.62
C PHE A 119 -7.50 -4.44 -0.90
N LYS A 120 -8.81 -4.37 -0.61
CA LYS A 120 -9.65 -3.17 -0.76
C LYS A 120 -9.04 -1.93 -0.10
N SER A 121 -8.40 -2.08 1.06
CA SER A 121 -7.75 -0.98 1.76
C SER A 121 -6.63 -0.31 0.97
N ARG A 122 -5.88 -1.06 0.15
CA ARG A 122 -4.82 -0.50 -0.70
C ARG A 122 -5.43 0.33 -1.81
N LEU A 123 -6.50 -0.18 -2.44
CA LEU A 123 -7.24 0.53 -3.46
C LEU A 123 -7.80 1.86 -2.95
N GLU A 124 -8.46 1.85 -1.79
CA GLU A 124 -9.12 3.05 -1.25
C GLU A 124 -8.15 4.10 -0.72
N LYS A 125 -7.07 3.70 -0.04
CA LYS A 125 -6.16 4.65 0.64
C LYS A 125 -5.02 5.17 -0.23
N LYS A 126 -4.62 4.41 -1.26
CA LYS A 126 -3.41 4.69 -2.05
C LYS A 126 -3.70 4.88 -3.53
N VAL A 127 -4.60 4.08 -4.09
CA VAL A 127 -4.85 4.09 -5.54
C VAL A 127 -5.88 5.15 -5.93
N ARG A 128 -7.06 5.14 -5.30
CA ARG A 128 -8.14 6.10 -5.61
C ARG A 128 -7.83 7.55 -5.27
N THR A 129 -6.90 7.78 -4.35
CA THR A 129 -6.44 9.14 -4.02
C THR A 129 -5.67 9.78 -5.17
N GLN A 130 -5.09 8.97 -6.08
CA GLN A 130 -4.17 9.41 -7.13
C GLN A 130 -3.05 10.34 -6.63
N ALA A 131 -2.74 10.25 -5.34
CA ALA A 131 -1.63 10.97 -4.74
C ALA A 131 -0.33 10.24 -5.07
N GLU A 132 0.75 11.01 -5.20
CA GLU A 132 2.07 10.45 -5.42
C GLU A 132 2.43 9.46 -4.30
N PRO A 133 2.81 8.23 -4.63
CA PRO A 133 3.08 7.21 -3.63
C PRO A 133 4.43 7.45 -2.94
N ALA A 134 4.46 8.33 -1.95
CA ALA A 134 5.64 8.55 -1.11
C ALA A 134 5.79 7.47 -0.02
N ASP A 135 7.01 6.96 0.17
CA ASP A 135 7.37 6.14 1.34
C ASP A 135 7.82 7.04 2.49
N ASN A 136 6.88 7.30 3.41
CA ASN A 136 7.11 8.07 4.63
C ASN A 136 7.40 7.19 5.85
N ARG A 137 7.73 5.91 5.67
CA ARG A 137 8.17 5.05 6.79
C ARG A 137 9.37 5.67 7.49
N GLY A 138 9.38 5.59 8.81
CA GLY A 138 10.46 6.15 9.63
C GLY A 138 10.52 7.69 9.70
N ARG A 139 9.71 8.41 8.90
CA ARG A 139 9.69 9.90 8.83
C ARG A 139 8.62 10.55 9.72
N HIS A 140 8.05 9.82 10.69
CA HIS A 140 7.02 10.40 11.54
C HIS A 140 7.58 11.52 12.44
N THR A 141 6.88 12.65 12.46
CA THR A 141 7.23 13.83 13.26
C THR A 141 6.77 13.72 14.70
N ASN A 142 5.70 12.95 14.97
CA ASN A 142 5.19 12.68 16.31
C ASN A 142 6.12 11.74 17.08
N ARG A 143 7.23 12.30 17.58
CA ARG A 143 8.23 11.64 18.43
C ARG A 143 8.46 12.53 19.64
N PRO A 144 7.61 12.44 20.69
CA PRO A 144 7.75 13.31 21.86
C PRO A 144 9.12 13.14 22.54
N ASN A 145 9.72 11.96 22.44
CA ASN A 145 11.04 11.66 23.00
C ASN A 145 12.18 11.82 21.98
N ARG A 146 11.96 12.50 20.84
CA ARG A 146 13.03 12.79 19.88
C ARG A 146 13.99 13.79 20.52
N THR A 147 15.28 13.46 20.52
CA THR A 147 16.34 14.38 20.93
C THR A 147 16.21 15.68 20.15
N LYS A 148 16.19 16.81 20.86
CA LYS A 148 16.08 18.15 20.27
C LYS A 148 17.27 18.40 19.34
N THR A 149 17.03 19.13 18.24
CA THR A 149 18.05 19.46 17.25
C THR A 149 19.23 20.18 17.88
N GLU A 150 18.98 21.08 18.84
CA GLU A 150 20.01 21.78 19.60
C GLU A 150 20.95 20.83 20.35
N SER A 151 20.40 19.83 21.05
CA SER A 151 21.21 18.84 21.75
C SER A 151 22.03 17.99 20.78
N LEU A 152 21.49 17.67 19.60
CA LEU A 152 22.23 16.97 18.55
C LEU A 152 23.39 17.83 17.99
N GLN A 153 23.17 19.14 17.83
CA GLN A 153 24.21 20.08 17.39
C GLN A 153 25.33 20.19 18.42
N LYS A 154 25.00 20.31 19.72
CA LYS A 154 26.00 20.33 20.80
C LYS A 154 26.87 19.08 20.81
N VAL A 155 26.26 17.91 20.66
CA VAL A 155 27.01 16.64 20.59
C VAL A 155 27.91 16.60 19.36
N ARG A 156 27.43 17.04 18.18
CA ARG A 156 28.24 17.10 16.95
C ARG A 156 29.43 18.05 17.10
N GLN A 157 29.19 19.23 17.67
CA GLN A 157 30.23 20.23 17.93
C GLN A 157 31.29 19.67 18.89
N PHE A 158 30.87 19.05 19.99
CA PHE A 158 31.79 18.39 20.91
C PHE A 158 32.61 17.30 20.22
N ILE A 159 31.99 16.45 19.40
CA ILE A 159 32.71 15.42 18.64
C ILE A 159 33.74 16.03 17.69
N SER A 160 33.44 17.17 17.05
CA SER A 160 34.40 17.85 16.16
C SER A 160 35.54 18.53 16.90
N GLU A 161 35.38 18.86 18.18
CA GLU A 161 36.46 19.40 19.02
C GLU A 161 37.43 18.30 19.49
N LEU A 162 37.04 17.02 19.42
CA LEU A 162 37.93 15.91 19.75
C LEU A 162 39.01 15.77 18.66
N PRO A 163 40.28 15.56 19.05
CA PRO A 163 41.36 15.38 18.08
C PRO A 163 41.10 14.12 17.23
N ALA A 164 40.98 14.33 15.92
CA ALA A 164 40.87 13.22 14.98
C ALA A 164 42.24 12.54 14.84
N ARG A 165 42.30 11.23 15.06
CA ARG A 165 43.49 10.44 14.77
C ARG A 165 43.47 10.07 13.29
N GLU A 166 44.59 10.28 12.60
CA GLU A 166 44.74 9.82 11.23
C GLU A 166 44.58 8.29 11.17
N SER A 167 43.74 7.82 10.25
CA SER A 167 43.60 6.40 9.98
C SER A 167 44.88 5.91 9.30
N HIS A 168 45.58 4.98 9.94
CA HIS A 168 46.78 4.32 9.39
C HIS A 168 46.47 3.42 8.16
N TYR A 169 45.20 3.32 7.78
CA TYR A 169 44.76 2.57 6.61
C TYR A 169 44.35 3.57 5.53
N THR A 170 45.25 3.76 4.57
CA THR A 170 44.95 4.19 3.20
C THR A 170 44.54 3.00 2.37
#